data_AF-A0A958MDB0-F1
#
_entry.id   AF-A0A958MDB0-F1
#
_cell.length_a   1.000
_cell.length_b   1.000
_cell.length_c   1.000
_cell.angle_alpha   90.00
_cell.angle_beta   90.00
_cell.angle_gamma   90.00
#
_symmetry.space_group_name_H-M   'P 1'
#
loop_
_entity.id
_entity.type
_entity.pdbx_description
1 polymer ?
#
loop_
_entity_poly.entity_id
_entity_poly.type
_entity_poly.pdbx_seq_one_letter_code
_entity_poly.pdbx_strand_id
1 'polypeptide(L)'
;MSFKVETIKKGLSMDLVKICLILMVALMQMPAWALGPEAVVIEVRKKVKLHPMERVYADYFIRGGSTLGLEKGTIVSVVRRVPVHDPFENASVGDFRIKVADIEIIQSDEKKSVGRLIEIDRREARPMLTYDSVMIGDRLDLESLRTKTANYEAPESVFSKARVPATEKAKPAPPVDQQPLSMENQQMQEPLLTKPIR
;
A
#
# COMPACT_ATOMS: atom_id res chain seq x y z
N MET A 1 -66.83 -51.36 6.84
CA MET A 1 -66.08 -50.13 7.19
C MET A 1 -65.55 -49.54 5.90
N SER A 2 -66.12 -48.42 5.44
CA SER A 2 -65.76 -47.81 4.15
C SER A 2 -65.23 -46.41 4.42
N PHE A 3 -63.91 -46.22 4.25
CA PHE A 3 -63.25 -44.91 4.43
C PHE A 3 -63.38 -44.11 3.14
N LYS A 4 -64.19 -43.06 3.17
CA LYS A 4 -64.36 -42.10 2.08
C LYS A 4 -63.21 -41.10 2.16
N VAL A 5 -62.20 -41.27 1.31
CA VAL A 5 -61.08 -40.34 1.16
C VAL A 5 -61.54 -39.17 0.30
N GLU A 6 -61.99 -38.09 0.95
CA GLU A 6 -62.37 -36.85 0.28
C GLU A 6 -61.11 -36.07 -0.12
N THR A 7 -60.81 -36.08 -1.41
CA THR A 7 -59.66 -35.40 -2.01
C THR A 7 -59.90 -33.90 -2.02
N ILE A 8 -59.22 -33.16 -1.13
CA ILE A 8 -59.24 -31.69 -1.08
C ILE A 8 -58.49 -31.14 -2.30
N LYS A 9 -59.15 -31.05 -3.46
CA LYS A 9 -58.71 -30.22 -4.59
C LYS A 9 -59.11 -28.77 -4.32
N LYS A 10 -58.34 -28.07 -3.50
CA LYS A 10 -58.43 -26.60 -3.42
C LYS A 10 -57.79 -26.05 -4.69
N GLY A 11 -58.63 -25.55 -5.61
CA GLY A 11 -58.20 -24.83 -6.80
C GLY A 11 -57.36 -23.64 -6.39
N LEU A 12 -56.07 -23.69 -6.72
CA LEU A 12 -55.17 -22.56 -6.64
C LEU A 12 -55.78 -21.47 -7.54
N SER A 13 -56.28 -20.38 -6.95
CA SER A 13 -56.95 -19.33 -7.72
C SER A 13 -55.95 -18.77 -8.74
N MET A 14 -56.41 -18.53 -9.97
CA MET A 14 -55.56 -17.97 -11.02
C MET A 14 -54.91 -16.64 -10.60
N ASP A 15 -55.53 -15.93 -9.67
CA ASP A 15 -55.00 -14.68 -9.11
C ASP A 15 -53.83 -14.92 -8.16
N LEU A 16 -53.86 -16.00 -7.37
CA LEU A 16 -52.72 -16.40 -6.54
C LEU A 16 -51.52 -16.82 -7.41
N VAL A 17 -51.78 -17.49 -8.53
CA VAL A 17 -50.73 -17.86 -9.52
C VAL A 17 -50.11 -16.61 -10.15
N LYS A 18 -50.92 -15.62 -10.52
CA LYS A 18 -50.42 -14.35 -11.08
C LYS A 18 -49.61 -13.56 -10.07
N ILE A 19 -50.05 -13.49 -8.81
CA ILE A 19 -49.30 -12.81 -7.74
C ILE A 19 -47.95 -13.51 -7.51
N CYS A 20 -47.91 -14.84 -7.46
CA CYS A 20 -46.66 -15.59 -7.38
C CYS A 20 -45.74 -15.33 -8.58
N LEU A 21 -46.29 -15.27 -9.80
CA LEU A 21 -45.50 -15.04 -11.01
C LEU A 21 -44.91 -13.61 -11.03
N ILE A 22 -45.70 -12.60 -10.66
CA ILE A 22 -45.24 -11.21 -10.56
C ILE A 22 -44.15 -11.09 -9.48
N LEU A 23 -44.34 -11.75 -8.32
CA LEU A 23 -43.35 -11.76 -7.25
C LEU A 23 -42.04 -12.42 -7.71
N MET A 24 -42.12 -13.54 -8.44
CA MET A 24 -40.95 -14.25 -8.95
C MET A 24 -40.17 -13.41 -9.98
N VAL A 25 -40.88 -12.71 -10.87
CA VAL A 25 -40.26 -11.79 -11.84
C VAL A 25 -39.64 -10.58 -11.12
N ALA A 26 -40.28 -10.05 -10.09
CA ALA A 26 -39.73 -8.95 -9.28
C ALA A 26 -38.46 -9.37 -8.51
N LEU A 27 -38.42 -10.61 -7.99
CA LEU A 27 -37.23 -11.18 -7.35
C LEU A 27 -36.07 -11.37 -8.33
N MET A 28 -36.35 -11.64 -9.60
CA MET A 28 -35.32 -11.75 -10.66
C MET A 28 -34.72 -10.40 -11.08
N GLN A 29 -35.34 -9.28 -10.72
CA GLN A 29 -34.79 -7.94 -11.00
C GLN A 29 -33.81 -7.46 -9.93
N MET A 30 -33.56 -8.24 -8.87
CA MET A 30 -32.57 -7.84 -7.88
C MET A 30 -31.16 -7.94 -8.51
N PRO A 31 -30.43 -6.82 -8.62
CA PRO A 31 -29.07 -6.86 -9.11
C PRO A 31 -28.22 -7.75 -8.19
N ALA A 32 -27.57 -8.76 -8.75
CA ALA A 32 -26.63 -9.66 -8.06
C ALA A 32 -25.32 -8.93 -7.73
N TRP A 33 -25.40 -7.85 -6.96
CA TRP A 33 -24.26 -7.00 -6.61
C TRP A 33 -23.79 -7.34 -5.20
N ALA A 34 -23.17 -8.51 -5.07
CA ALA A 34 -22.50 -8.93 -3.85
C ALA A 34 -21.05 -9.37 -4.09
N LEU A 35 -20.39 -8.78 -5.09
CA LEU A 35 -18.92 -8.68 -5.10
C LEU A 35 -18.58 -7.40 -4.33
N GLY A 36 -18.19 -7.55 -3.07
CA GLY A 36 -17.79 -6.42 -2.23
C GLY A 36 -16.74 -5.57 -2.96
N PRO A 37 -16.83 -4.24 -2.88
CA PRO A 37 -15.91 -3.37 -3.61
C PRO A 37 -14.48 -3.56 -3.10
N GLU A 38 -13.59 -3.99 -4.00
CA GLU A 38 -12.18 -4.21 -3.68
C GLU A 38 -11.35 -2.98 -4.08
N ALA A 39 -10.55 -2.46 -3.16
CA ALA A 39 -9.57 -1.42 -3.45
C ALA A 39 -8.28 -2.05 -4.00
N VAL A 40 -7.79 -1.56 -5.13
CA VAL A 40 -6.67 -2.18 -5.87
C VAL A 40 -5.66 -1.12 -6.31
N VAL A 41 -4.37 -1.42 -6.15
CA VAL A 41 -3.27 -0.58 -6.66
C VAL A 41 -3.23 -0.68 -8.18
N ILE A 42 -3.40 0.46 -8.86
CA ILE A 42 -3.43 0.56 -10.32
C ILE A 42 -2.13 1.11 -10.91
N GLU A 43 -1.40 1.92 -10.16
CA GLU A 43 -0.15 2.53 -10.64
C GLU A 43 0.80 2.75 -9.47
N VAL A 44 2.10 2.61 -9.73
CA VAL A 44 3.17 2.87 -8.76
C VAL A 44 4.09 3.93 -9.33
N ARG A 45 4.24 5.06 -8.63
CA ARG A 45 5.17 6.13 -8.99
C ARG A 45 6.24 6.27 -7.94
N LYS A 46 7.48 5.97 -8.31
CA LYS A 46 8.65 6.13 -7.44
C LYS A 46 9.54 7.24 -8.00
N LYS A 47 9.89 8.21 -7.16
CA LYS A 47 10.89 9.21 -7.53
C LYS A 47 12.29 8.60 -7.48
N VAL A 48 13.16 8.99 -8.40
CA VAL A 48 14.58 8.60 -8.36
C VAL A 48 15.30 9.52 -7.39
N LYS A 49 16.13 8.96 -6.52
CA LYS A 49 16.96 9.72 -5.59
C LYS A 49 18.05 10.43 -6.39
N LEU A 50 18.11 11.76 -6.32
CA LEU A 50 19.17 12.53 -7.00
C LEU A 50 20.32 12.87 -6.06
N HIS A 51 20.06 12.92 -4.75
CA HIS A 51 21.07 13.25 -3.74
C HIS A 51 21.03 12.31 -2.52
N PRO A 52 22.17 11.93 -1.89
CA PRO A 52 22.21 11.02 -0.74
C PRO A 52 21.34 11.41 0.46
N MET A 53 21.13 12.71 0.68
CA MET A 53 20.30 13.23 1.77
C MET A 53 18.82 13.39 1.40
N GLU A 54 18.45 13.18 0.14
CA GLU A 54 17.06 13.31 -0.30
C GLU A 54 16.22 12.10 0.15
N ARG A 55 15.05 12.37 0.72
CA ARG A 55 14.06 11.33 1.03
C ARG A 55 13.21 11.06 -0.20
N VAL A 56 13.26 9.83 -0.68
CA VAL A 56 12.41 9.36 -1.78
C VAL A 56 11.11 8.79 -1.23
N TYR A 57 10.01 9.19 -1.85
CA TYR A 57 8.69 8.61 -1.60
C TYR A 57 8.26 7.74 -2.78
N ALA A 58 7.55 6.66 -2.47
CA ALA A 58 6.78 5.89 -3.43
C ALA A 58 5.29 6.20 -3.22
N ASP A 59 4.65 6.70 -4.27
CA ASP A 59 3.25 7.02 -4.29
C ASP A 59 2.50 5.94 -5.09
N TYR A 60 1.37 5.48 -4.56
CA TYR A 60 0.56 4.38 -5.08
C TYR A 60 -0.83 4.92 -5.44
N PHE A 61 -1.21 4.80 -6.71
CA PHE A 61 -2.55 5.16 -7.15
C PHE A 61 -3.46 3.96 -6.99
N ILE A 62 -4.61 4.20 -6.39
CA ILE A 62 -5.53 3.15 -5.96
C ILE A 62 -6.89 3.41 -6.61
N ARG A 63 -7.46 2.36 -7.19
CA ARG A 63 -8.88 2.31 -7.52
C ARG A 63 -9.62 1.99 -6.22
N GLY A 64 -10.44 2.92 -5.76
CA GLY A 64 -10.98 2.94 -4.41
C GLY A 64 -10.67 4.29 -3.75
N GLY A 65 -11.67 4.90 -3.15
CA GLY A 65 -11.59 6.24 -2.60
C GLY A 65 -12.46 6.40 -1.37
N SER A 66 -12.97 7.61 -1.12
CA SER A 66 -13.80 7.91 0.04
C SER A 66 -15.06 7.05 0.12
N THR A 67 -15.60 6.58 -1.01
CA THR A 67 -16.73 5.64 -1.04
C THR A 67 -16.43 4.29 -0.36
N LEU A 68 -15.15 3.95 -0.22
CA LEU A 68 -14.67 2.72 0.45
C LEU A 68 -14.06 3.01 1.82
N GLY A 69 -14.24 4.22 2.35
CA GLY A 69 -13.64 4.63 3.64
C GLY A 69 -12.16 5.00 3.55
N LEU A 70 -11.58 5.09 2.35
CA LEU A 70 -10.19 5.55 2.18
C LEU A 70 -10.15 7.07 2.29
N GLU A 71 -10.06 7.59 3.50
CA GLU A 71 -9.97 9.04 3.74
C GLU A 71 -8.51 9.51 3.88
N LYS A 72 -8.26 10.81 3.66
CA LYS A 72 -6.92 11.37 3.83
C LYS A 72 -6.44 11.21 5.28
N GLY A 73 -5.22 10.73 5.48
CA GLY A 73 -4.61 10.47 6.79
C GLY A 73 -4.95 9.10 7.36
N THR A 74 -5.76 8.29 6.68
CA THR A 74 -5.96 6.88 7.03
C THR A 74 -4.76 6.05 6.61
N ILE A 75 -4.46 5.03 7.41
CA ILE A 75 -3.44 4.03 7.14
C ILE A 75 -4.16 2.73 6.84
N VAL A 76 -3.72 2.04 5.80
CA VAL A 76 -4.32 0.79 5.32
C VAL A 76 -3.23 -0.21 4.95
N SER A 77 -3.47 -1.48 5.27
CA SER A 77 -2.57 -2.57 4.91
C SER A 77 -2.80 -2.98 3.46
N VAL A 78 -1.71 -3.13 2.72
CA VAL A 78 -1.70 -3.69 1.37
C VAL A 78 -1.46 -5.19 1.47
N VAL A 79 -2.29 -5.99 0.82
CA VAL A 79 -2.23 -7.44 0.80
C VAL A 79 -2.09 -7.99 -0.62
N ARG A 80 -1.28 -9.03 -0.77
CA ARG A 80 -1.09 -9.77 -2.02
C ARG A 80 -1.79 -11.11 -1.94
N ARG A 81 -2.53 -11.44 -3.00
CA ARG A 81 -3.12 -12.78 -3.17
C ARG A 81 -2.11 -13.68 -3.86
N VAL A 82 -1.74 -14.77 -3.20
CA VAL A 82 -0.86 -15.80 -3.75
C VAL A 82 -1.69 -17.07 -3.96
N PRO A 83 -1.96 -17.46 -5.21
CA PRO A 83 -2.71 -18.67 -5.49
C PRO A 83 -1.91 -19.90 -5.09
N VAL A 84 -2.60 -20.88 -4.52
CA VAL A 84 -2.04 -22.16 -4.08
C VAL A 84 -2.64 -23.25 -4.93
N HIS A 85 -1.77 -24.00 -5.59
CA HIS A 85 -2.15 -25.11 -6.44
C HIS A 85 -1.70 -26.43 -5.82
N ASP A 86 -2.61 -27.39 -5.74
CA ASP A 86 -2.27 -28.76 -5.37
C ASP A 86 -1.93 -29.56 -6.63
N PRO A 87 -0.67 -30.00 -6.80
CA PRO A 87 -0.26 -30.75 -7.98
C PRO A 87 -0.85 -32.18 -8.03
N PHE A 88 -1.30 -32.74 -6.90
CA PHE A 88 -1.86 -34.10 -6.87
C PHE A 88 -3.32 -34.11 -7.33
N GLU A 89 -4.10 -33.11 -6.94
CA GLU A 89 -5.50 -32.96 -7.35
C GLU A 89 -5.65 -32.15 -8.64
N ASN A 90 -4.57 -31.52 -9.11
CA ASN A 90 -4.57 -30.55 -10.22
C ASN A 90 -5.66 -29.47 -10.03
N ALA A 91 -5.87 -29.07 -8.77
CA ALA A 91 -6.92 -28.15 -8.37
C ALA A 91 -6.31 -26.92 -7.68
N SER A 92 -6.97 -25.78 -7.81
CA SER A 92 -6.63 -24.59 -7.02
C SER A 92 -7.27 -24.72 -5.64
N VAL A 93 -6.44 -24.73 -4.60
CA VAL A 93 -6.88 -24.83 -3.20
C VAL A 93 -7.45 -23.48 -2.72
N GLY A 94 -7.04 -22.39 -3.36
CA GLY A 94 -7.45 -21.03 -3.04
C GLY A 94 -6.27 -20.07 -3.05
N ASP A 95 -6.45 -18.92 -2.39
CA ASP A 95 -5.43 -17.87 -2.34
C ASP A 95 -5.06 -17.53 -0.89
N PHE A 96 -3.77 -17.41 -0.61
CA PHE A 96 -3.29 -16.76 0.61
C PHE A 96 -3.31 -15.24 0.46
N ARG A 97 -3.75 -14.53 1.50
CA ARG A 97 -3.64 -13.07 1.62
C ARG A 97 -2.44 -12.74 2.49
N ILE A 98 -1.36 -12.25 1.89
CA ILE A 98 -0.12 -11.93 2.59
C ILE A 98 0.02 -10.42 2.68
N LYS A 99 0.23 -9.89 3.89
CA LYS A 99 0.50 -8.46 4.09
C LYS A 99 1.83 -8.06 3.46
N VAL A 100 1.81 -6.99 2.66
CA VAL A 100 2.98 -6.48 1.93
C VAL A 100 3.58 -5.28 2.62
N ALA A 101 2.76 -4.28 2.92
CA ALA A 101 3.17 -2.98 3.45
C ALA A 101 1.98 -2.25 4.05
N ASP A 102 2.28 -1.18 4.80
CA ASP A 102 1.29 -0.19 5.25
C ASP A 102 1.48 1.13 4.48
N ILE A 103 0.37 1.66 3.96
CA ILE A 103 0.36 2.92 3.21
C ILE A 103 -0.57 3.95 3.87
N GLU A 104 -0.15 5.22 3.84
CA GLU A 104 -0.96 6.37 4.30
C GLU A 104 -1.67 6.99 3.09
N ILE A 105 -2.99 7.14 3.15
CA ILE A 105 -3.74 7.85 2.12
C ILE A 105 -3.44 9.35 2.21
N ILE A 106 -2.77 9.91 1.21
CA ILE A 106 -2.38 11.33 1.16
C ILE A 106 -3.42 12.20 0.44
N GLN A 107 -4.21 11.59 -0.44
CA GLN A 107 -5.27 12.23 -1.20
C GLN A 107 -6.36 11.19 -1.48
N SER A 108 -7.62 11.60 -1.40
CA SER A 108 -8.75 10.75 -1.74
C SER A 108 -9.87 11.53 -2.43
N ASP A 109 -10.40 10.93 -3.50
CA ASP A 109 -11.62 11.32 -4.19
C ASP A 109 -12.66 10.20 -4.03
N GLU A 110 -13.85 10.31 -4.62
CA GLU A 110 -14.90 9.30 -4.48
C GLU A 110 -14.46 7.87 -4.87
N LYS A 111 -13.81 7.72 -6.04
CA LYS A 111 -13.50 6.41 -6.65
C LYS A 111 -12.01 6.11 -6.75
N LYS A 112 -11.16 7.03 -6.35
CA LYS A 112 -9.71 6.91 -6.48
C LYS A 112 -9.01 7.59 -5.33
N SER A 113 -7.84 7.09 -4.97
CA SER A 113 -7.00 7.67 -3.93
C SER A 113 -5.53 7.50 -4.28
N VAL A 114 -4.69 8.26 -3.57
CA VAL A 114 -3.25 8.16 -3.64
C VAL A 114 -2.74 7.86 -2.24
N GLY A 115 -2.02 6.74 -2.12
CA GLY A 115 -1.33 6.32 -0.91
C GLY A 115 0.17 6.57 -0.99
N ARG A 116 0.82 6.74 0.15
CA ARG A 116 2.28 6.84 0.28
C ARG A 116 2.79 5.78 1.23
N LEU A 117 3.91 5.15 0.88
CA LEU A 117 4.54 4.13 1.71
C LEU A 117 4.91 4.68 3.11
N ILE A 118 4.48 4.00 4.17
CA ILE A 118 4.95 4.25 5.54
C ILE A 118 6.02 3.22 5.90
N GLU A 119 5.63 1.95 5.83
CA GLU A 119 6.43 0.83 6.31
C GLU A 119 6.22 -0.37 5.40
N ILE A 120 7.31 -1.07 5.09
CA ILE A 120 7.27 -2.38 4.42
C ILE A 120 7.36 -3.43 5.51
N ASP A 121 6.47 -4.43 5.45
CA ASP A 121 6.48 -5.50 6.44
C ASP A 121 7.78 -6.32 6.32
N ARG A 122 8.29 -6.88 7.42
CA ARG A 122 9.61 -7.52 7.42
C ARG A 122 9.58 -8.89 6.76
N ARG A 123 10.70 -9.32 6.19
CA ARG A 123 10.78 -10.56 5.38
C ARG A 123 10.71 -11.82 6.24
N GLU A 124 11.20 -11.74 7.48
CA GLU A 124 11.33 -12.88 8.39
C GLU A 124 9.98 -13.40 8.90
N ALA A 125 8.94 -12.56 8.86
CA ALA A 125 7.60 -12.88 9.36
C ALA A 125 6.63 -13.39 8.28
N ARG A 126 7.09 -13.53 7.02
CA ARG A 126 6.21 -13.78 5.87
C ARG A 126 6.63 -15.01 5.04
N PRO A 127 5.67 -15.70 4.41
CA PRO A 127 5.99 -16.69 3.38
C PRO A 127 6.82 -16.06 2.26
N MET A 128 7.66 -16.85 1.58
CA MET A 128 8.54 -16.31 0.54
C MET A 128 7.75 -15.59 -0.56
N LEU A 129 7.80 -14.26 -0.53
CA LEU A 129 7.38 -13.39 -1.61
C LEU A 129 8.57 -13.20 -2.57
N THR A 130 8.29 -13.24 -3.88
CA THR A 130 9.31 -12.94 -4.90
C THR A 130 9.78 -11.49 -4.82
N TYR A 131 8.89 -10.59 -4.39
CA TYR A 131 9.16 -9.16 -4.32
C TYR A 131 8.60 -8.53 -3.04
N ASP A 132 9.46 -7.83 -2.32
CA ASP A 132 9.15 -7.23 -1.01
C ASP A 132 8.43 -5.87 -1.10
N SER A 133 8.23 -5.34 -2.31
CA SER A 133 7.54 -4.06 -2.54
C SER A 133 6.08 -4.24 -2.96
N VAL A 134 5.26 -3.21 -2.70
CA VAL A 134 3.90 -3.08 -3.25
C VAL A 134 3.95 -3.01 -4.78
N MET A 135 3.03 -3.72 -5.42
CA MET A 135 2.93 -3.90 -6.87
C MET A 135 1.55 -3.48 -7.40
N ILE A 136 1.49 -3.28 -8.72
CA ILE A 136 0.22 -3.13 -9.43
C ILE A 136 -0.56 -4.44 -9.30
N GLY A 137 -1.85 -4.33 -8.96
CA GLY A 137 -2.73 -5.48 -8.73
C GLY A 137 -2.78 -5.95 -7.27
N ASP A 138 -1.90 -5.46 -6.40
CA ASP A 138 -2.05 -5.67 -4.96
C ASP A 138 -3.34 -5.00 -4.45
N ARG A 139 -3.94 -5.59 -3.43
CA ARG A 139 -5.25 -5.18 -2.90
C ARG A 139 -5.09 -4.50 -1.55
N LEU A 140 -6.00 -3.61 -1.21
CA LEU A 140 -6.05 -3.02 0.12
C LEU A 140 -7.00 -3.83 1.00
N ASP A 141 -6.59 -4.06 2.24
CA ASP A 141 -7.42 -4.68 3.25
C ASP A 141 -8.21 -3.60 4.00
N LEU A 142 -9.49 -3.43 3.64
CA LEU A 142 -10.37 -2.41 4.20
C LEU A 142 -10.68 -2.66 5.69
N GLU A 143 -10.53 -3.88 6.19
CA GLU A 143 -10.70 -4.19 7.60
C GLU A 143 -9.56 -3.63 8.46
N SER A 144 -8.39 -3.40 7.84
CA SER A 144 -7.20 -2.88 8.51
C SER A 144 -7.15 -1.34 8.62
N LEU A 145 -8.22 -0.65 8.22
CA LEU A 145 -8.27 0.82 8.21
C LEU A 145 -8.09 1.38 9.62
N ARG A 146 -7.09 2.24 9.77
CA ARG A 146 -6.80 2.93 11.03
C ARG A 146 -6.45 4.39 10.78
N THR A 147 -6.96 5.29 11.60
CA THR A 147 -6.62 6.71 11.53
C THR A 147 -5.29 6.94 12.23
N LYS A 148 -4.40 7.73 11.61
CA LYS A 148 -3.17 8.18 12.27
C LYS A 148 -3.53 9.13 13.40
N THR A 149 -3.61 8.65 14.64
CA THR A 149 -3.69 9.53 15.81
C THR A 149 -2.38 10.31 15.87
N ALA A 150 -2.44 11.60 15.55
CA ALA A 150 -1.28 12.47 15.43
C ALA A 150 -0.67 12.78 16.80
N ASN A 151 0.14 11.87 17.32
CA ASN A 151 1.14 12.18 18.34
C ASN A 151 2.50 12.16 17.65
N TYR A 152 2.73 13.11 16.74
CA TYR A 152 4.08 13.39 16.25
C TYR A 152 4.41 14.83 16.61
N GLU A 153 5.32 14.99 17.57
CA GLU A 153 6.11 16.22 17.70
C GLU A 153 6.78 16.47 16.35
N ALA A 154 6.57 17.65 15.78
CA ALA A 154 7.18 18.00 14.51
C ALA A 154 8.71 17.89 14.66
N PRO A 155 9.40 17.07 13.84
CA PRO A 155 10.85 16.99 13.91
C PRO A 155 11.41 18.38 13.62
N GLU A 156 12.30 18.87 14.51
CA GLU A 156 12.97 20.16 14.34
C GLU A 156 13.58 20.22 12.94
N SER A 157 13.02 21.10 12.09
CA SER A 157 13.54 21.29 10.75
C SER A 157 14.99 21.76 10.84
N VAL A 158 15.91 21.11 10.14
CA VAL A 158 17.34 21.52 10.08
C VAL A 158 17.50 22.94 9.50
N PHE A 159 16.46 23.46 8.85
CA PHE A 159 16.37 24.81 8.30
C PHE A 159 15.90 25.89 9.30
N SER A 160 15.52 25.54 10.54
CA SER A 160 15.14 26.51 11.57
C SER A 160 16.32 27.01 12.40
N LYS A 161 17.56 26.58 12.13
CA LYS A 161 18.73 27.31 12.61
C LYS A 161 18.64 28.71 12.03
N ALA A 162 18.26 29.64 12.90
CA ALA A 162 18.06 31.04 12.64
C ALA A 162 19.11 31.52 11.63
N ARG A 163 18.64 32.05 10.49
CA ARG A 163 19.48 32.90 9.66
C ARG A 163 20.06 33.94 10.61
N VAL A 164 21.35 33.81 10.90
CA VAL A 164 22.08 34.83 11.64
C VAL A 164 21.86 36.11 10.82
N PRO A 165 21.27 37.16 11.37
CA PRO A 165 21.06 38.40 10.62
C PRO A 165 22.41 38.84 10.08
N ALA A 166 22.45 39.21 8.80
CA ALA A 166 23.64 39.67 8.09
C ALA A 166 24.05 41.09 8.54
N THR A 167 24.22 41.25 9.85
CA THR A 167 24.64 42.48 10.51
C THR A 167 25.64 42.19 11.61
N GLU A 168 26.56 41.24 11.39
CA GLU A 168 27.77 41.17 12.18
C GLU A 168 28.94 41.55 11.29
N LYS A 169 29.29 42.84 11.36
CA LYS A 169 30.43 43.46 10.69
C LYS A 169 31.66 42.58 10.87
N ALA A 170 32.31 42.27 9.75
CA ALA A 170 33.62 41.68 9.68
C ALA A 170 34.60 42.40 10.61
N LYS A 171 35.07 41.70 11.65
CA LYS A 171 36.29 42.06 12.36
C LYS A 171 37.46 41.55 11.52
N PRO A 172 38.39 42.41 11.07
CA PRO A 172 39.54 41.95 10.30
C PRO A 172 40.38 41.02 11.17
N ALA A 173 40.70 39.83 10.63
CA ALA A 173 41.59 38.89 11.28
C ALA A 173 43.01 39.48 11.35
N PRO A 174 43.76 39.26 12.45
CA PRO A 174 45.15 39.65 12.53
C PRO A 174 46.02 38.85 11.54
N PRO A 175 47.22 39.36 11.18
CA PRO A 175 48.08 38.76 10.18
C PRO A 175 48.49 37.35 10.62
N VAL A 176 48.31 36.39 9.71
CA VAL A 176 48.83 35.02 9.86
C VAL A 176 50.33 35.08 9.64
N ASP A 177 51.10 34.90 10.71
CA ASP A 177 52.53 34.65 10.63
C ASP A 177 52.78 33.39 9.82
N GLN A 178 53.61 33.52 8.81
CA GLN A 178 54.04 32.44 7.93
C GLN A 178 54.87 31.45 8.74
N GLN A 179 54.27 30.33 9.16
CA GLN A 179 55.04 29.17 9.56
C GLN A 179 55.67 28.52 8.32
N PRO A 180 56.99 28.26 8.31
CA PRO A 180 57.65 27.67 7.16
C PRO A 180 57.18 26.23 6.92
N LEU A 181 56.86 25.96 5.65
CA LEU A 181 56.64 24.63 5.09
C LEU A 181 57.87 23.75 5.36
N SER A 182 57.78 22.88 6.35
CA SER A 182 58.72 21.77 6.50
C SER A 182 58.33 20.69 5.51
N MET A 183 59.22 20.50 4.53
CA MET A 183 59.19 19.37 3.61
C MET A 183 59.69 18.14 4.35
N GLU A 184 58.82 17.19 4.71
CA GLU A 184 59.27 15.84 5.06
C GLU A 184 58.15 14.80 4.96
N ASN A 185 58.04 14.15 3.80
CA ASN A 185 58.36 12.72 3.64
C ASN A 185 57.75 12.15 2.36
N GLN A 186 58.64 11.85 1.42
CA GLN A 186 58.42 10.86 0.38
C GLN A 186 58.64 9.48 0.99
N GLN A 187 57.63 8.60 0.89
CA GLN A 187 57.77 7.14 0.81
C GLN A 187 56.39 6.61 0.39
N MET A 188 56.12 6.47 -0.91
CA MET A 188 56.52 5.34 -1.75
C MET A 188 55.97 4.02 -1.18
N GLN A 189 54.75 3.65 -1.61
CA GLN A 189 54.30 2.25 -1.68
C GLN A 189 53.43 2.08 -2.92
N GLU A 190 53.90 1.19 -3.79
CA GLU A 190 53.39 0.85 -5.13
C GLU A 190 52.01 0.18 -5.12
N PRO A 191 51.28 0.20 -6.25
CA PRO A 191 50.05 -0.56 -6.43
C PRO A 191 50.33 -2.02 -6.81
N LEU A 192 49.85 -2.97 -6.01
CA LEU A 192 49.87 -4.39 -6.38
C LEU A 192 48.76 -4.71 -7.39
N LEU A 193 49.23 -5.02 -8.60
CA LEU A 193 48.52 -5.50 -9.77
C LEU A 193 48.06 -6.96 -9.59
N THR A 194 46.79 -7.20 -9.93
CA THR A 194 46.17 -8.39 -10.54
C THR A 194 46.64 -9.81 -10.17
N LYS A 195 45.68 -10.62 -9.70
CA LYS A 195 45.62 -12.06 -9.97
C LYS A 195 44.49 -12.35 -10.97
N PRO A 196 44.72 -13.15 -12.03
CA PRO A 196 43.65 -13.68 -12.86
C PRO A 196 42.99 -14.88 -12.18
N ILE A 197 41.65 -14.91 -12.19
CA ILE A 197 40.86 -16.09 -11.81
C ILE A 197 40.73 -16.96 -13.07
N ARG A 198 41.15 -18.23 -12.95
CA ARG A 198 40.88 -19.30 -13.92
C ARG A 198 39.44 -19.75 -13.82
#